data_AF-A0A936UKM5-F1
#
_entry.id   AF-A0A936UKM5-F1
#
_cell.length_a   1.000
_cell.length_b   1.000
_cell.length_c   1.000
_cell.angle_alpha   90.00
_cell.angle_beta   90.00
_cell.angle_gamma   90.00
#
_symmetry.space_group_name_H-M   'P 1'
#
loop_
_entity.id
_entity.type
_entity.pdbx_description
1 polymer ?
#
loop_
_entity_poly.entity_id
_entity_poly.type
_entity_poly.pdbx_seq_one_letter_code
_entity_poly.pdbx_strand_id
1 'polypeptide(L)'
;MQELALEEFLTSNFPIDIISEVKKGERGADAVHIVRNNLLQECGKIIYESKRTKAFSDSWIVKVKDDQKLQQADIAVIVTETMPRTWTDSD
;
A
#
# COMPACT_ATOMS: atom_id res chain seq x y z
N MET A 1 6.11 13.77 -5.46
CA MET A 1 5.06 13.55 -4.43
C MET A 1 5.32 12.20 -3.77
N GLN A 2 4.84 11.94 -2.54
CA GLN A 2 5.10 10.65 -1.87
C GLN A 2 4.47 9.46 -2.61
N GLU A 3 3.29 9.65 -3.20
CA GLU A 3 2.65 8.65 -4.06
C GLU A 3 3.54 8.25 -5.25
N LEU A 4 4.12 9.23 -5.96
CA LEU A 4 5.05 8.98 -7.06
C LEU A 4 6.31 8.26 -6.60
N ALA A 5 6.86 8.63 -5.43
CA ALA A 5 8.04 7.96 -4.88
C ALA A 5 7.74 6.51 -4.48
N LEU A 6 6.51 6.21 -4.03
CA LEU A 6 6.08 4.86 -3.72
C LEU A 6 5.95 4.01 -4.99
N GLU A 7 5.32 4.56 -6.04
CA GLU A 7 5.19 3.86 -7.32
C GLU A 7 6.55 3.59 -7.97
N GLU A 8 7.45 4.58 -8.00
CA GLU A 8 8.82 4.44 -8.49
C GLU A 8 9.57 3.38 -7.69
N PHE A 9 9.43 3.40 -6.35
CA PHE A 9 10.05 2.40 -5.48
C PHE A 9 9.53 0.99 -5.78
N LEU A 10 8.21 0.79 -5.87
CA LEU A 10 7.62 -0.51 -6.14
C LEU A 10 8.03 -1.02 -7.52
N THR A 11 7.89 -0.20 -8.56
CA THR A 11 8.24 -0.59 -9.93
C THR A 11 9.73 -0.92 -10.08
N SER A 12 10.61 -0.19 -9.40
CA SER A 12 12.06 -0.45 -9.46
C SER A 12 12.48 -1.73 -8.74
N ASN A 13 11.82 -2.07 -7.63
CA ASN A 13 12.16 -3.26 -6.84
C ASN A 13 11.45 -4.53 -7.34
N PHE A 14 10.29 -4.38 -7.98
CA PHE A 14 9.44 -5.48 -8.44
C PHE A 14 9.16 -5.38 -9.95
N PRO A 15 10.19 -5.52 -10.81
CA PRO A 15 10.10 -5.21 -12.24
C PRO A 15 9.20 -6.16 -13.03
N ILE A 16 8.92 -7.35 -12.50
CA ILE A 16 8.01 -8.31 -13.13
C ILE A 16 6.59 -8.24 -12.56
N ASP A 17 6.29 -7.35 -11.64
CA ASP A 17 4.95 -7.20 -11.07
C ASP A 17 4.15 -6.15 -11.87
N ILE A 18 2.89 -5.91 -11.51
CA ILE A 18 2.07 -4.84 -12.10
C ILE A 18 1.74 -3.84 -11.01
N ILE A 19 2.16 -2.60 -11.20
CA ILE A 19 1.92 -1.49 -10.27
C ILE A 19 0.98 -0.51 -10.97
N SER A 20 -0.10 -0.11 -10.30
CA SER A 20 -1.06 0.86 -10.84
C SER A 20 -1.46 1.87 -9.78
N GLU A 21 -1.43 3.15 -10.14
CA GLU A 21 -1.96 4.26 -9.34
C GLU A 21 -3.50 4.19 -9.28
N VAL A 22 -4.07 4.48 -8.10
CA VAL A 22 -5.50 4.78 -8.00
C VAL A 22 -5.68 6.28 -8.13
N LYS A 23 -6.50 6.71 -9.10
CA LYS A 23 -6.60 8.12 -9.46
C LYS A 23 -7.08 8.99 -8.28
N LYS A 24 -6.47 10.17 -8.15
CA LYS A 24 -6.94 11.20 -7.20
C LYS A 24 -8.43 11.47 -7.36
N GLY A 25 -9.16 11.34 -6.25
CA GLY A 25 -10.61 11.55 -6.19
C GLY A 25 -11.43 10.27 -6.25
N GLU A 26 -10.82 9.12 -6.58
CA GLU A 26 -11.44 7.81 -6.39
C GLU A 26 -11.26 7.34 -4.95
N ARG A 27 -12.24 6.61 -4.43
CA ARG A 27 -12.14 5.95 -3.12
C ARG A 27 -11.21 4.75 -3.26
N GLY A 28 -10.07 4.76 -2.57
CA GLY A 28 -9.18 3.62 -2.50
C GLY A 28 -7.80 3.96 -1.95
N ALA A 29 -6.96 2.92 -1.92
CA ALA A 29 -5.54 3.02 -1.60
C ALA A 29 -4.77 3.82 -2.66
N ASP A 30 -3.61 4.39 -2.34
CA ASP A 30 -2.81 5.18 -3.30
C ASP A 30 -2.23 4.34 -4.46
N ALA A 31 -1.88 3.07 -4.20
CA ALA A 31 -1.35 2.17 -5.22
C ALA A 31 -1.86 0.73 -5.06
N VAL A 32 -2.01 0.04 -6.18
CA VAL A 32 -2.30 -1.40 -6.27
C VAL A 32 -1.12 -2.10 -6.90
N HIS A 33 -0.74 -3.23 -6.32
CA HIS A 33 0.39 -4.05 -6.74
C HIS A 33 -0.09 -5.48 -6.93
N ILE A 34 -0.08 -5.94 -8.19
CA ILE A 34 -0.33 -7.33 -8.54
C ILE A 34 1.00 -8.07 -8.62
N VAL A 35 1.19 -9.00 -7.70
CA VAL A 35 2.39 -9.83 -7.62
C VAL A 35 2.31 -10.91 -8.68
N ARG A 36 3.39 -11.13 -9.42
CA ARG A 36 3.50 -12.17 -10.44
C ARG A 36 4.64 -13.13 -10.13
N ASN A 37 4.45 -14.39 -10.49
CA ASN A 37 5.52 -15.38 -10.44
C ASN A 37 6.47 -15.25 -11.66
N ASN A 38 7.51 -16.08 -11.72
CA ASN A 38 8.48 -16.09 -12.84
C ASN A 38 7.87 -16.49 -14.20
N LEU A 39 6.65 -17.03 -14.21
CA LEU A 39 5.88 -17.31 -15.42
C LEU A 39 4.92 -16.16 -15.78
N LEU A 40 5.05 -15.02 -15.11
CA LEU A 40 4.20 -13.83 -15.23
C LEU A 40 2.72 -14.08 -14.88
N GLN A 41 2.44 -15.10 -14.10
CA GLN A 41 1.10 -15.38 -13.60
C GLN A 41 0.84 -14.61 -12.32
N GLU A 42 -0.31 -13.96 -12.24
CA GLU A 42 -0.76 -13.24 -11.04
C GLU A 42 -0.96 -14.21 -9.88
N CYS A 43 -0.36 -13.91 -8.74
CA CYS A 43 -0.40 -14.77 -7.55
C CYS A 43 -0.81 -14.04 -6.26
N GLY A 44 -1.00 -12.72 -6.30
CA GLY A 44 -1.55 -11.97 -5.19
C GLY A 44 -1.74 -10.50 -5.52
N LYS A 45 -2.48 -9.80 -4.67
CA LYS A 45 -2.74 -8.36 -4.76
C LYS A 45 -2.47 -7.68 -3.42
N ILE A 46 -1.66 -6.63 -3.47
CA ILE A 46 -1.34 -5.76 -2.34
C ILE A 46 -1.86 -4.35 -2.63
N ILE A 47 -2.47 -3.71 -1.65
CA ILE A 47 -2.81 -2.29 -1.72
C ILE A 47 -1.95 -1.48 -0.75
N TYR A 48 -1.55 -0.29 -1.16
CA TYR A 48 -0.70 0.59 -0.37
C TYR A 48 -1.39 1.93 -0.14
N GLU A 49 -1.54 2.32 1.12
CA GLU A 49 -2.03 3.63 1.54
C GLU A 49 -0.87 4.42 2.16
N SER A 50 -0.46 5.52 1.54
CA SER A 50 0.54 6.43 2.08
C SER A 50 -0.10 7.51 2.96
N LYS A 51 0.59 7.85 4.05
CA LYS A 51 0.16 8.91 4.99
C LYS A 51 1.35 9.79 5.37
N ARG A 52 1.23 11.10 5.11
CA ARG A 52 2.12 12.13 5.69
C ARG A 52 1.45 12.74 6.89
N THR A 53 2.02 12.52 8.05
CA THR A 53 1.44 12.93 9.32
C THR A 53 2.50 12.87 10.41
N LYS A 54 2.35 13.73 11.42
CA LYS A 54 3.20 13.72 12.62
C LYS A 54 2.70 12.76 13.70
N ALA A 55 1.52 12.17 13.52
CA ALA A 55 0.91 11.26 14.48
C ALA A 55 0.10 10.21 13.73
N PHE A 56 0.32 8.94 14.06
CA PHE A 56 -0.46 7.83 13.54
C PHE A 56 -1.91 7.88 14.06
N SER A 57 -2.88 7.54 13.22
CA SER A 57 -4.29 7.43 13.61
C SER A 57 -4.81 6.02 13.36
N ASP A 58 -5.34 5.38 14.42
CA ASP A 58 -5.91 4.02 14.34
C ASP A 58 -7.08 3.91 13.37
N SER A 59 -7.76 5.03 13.07
CA SER A 59 -8.82 5.08 12.06
C SER A 59 -8.34 4.71 10.66
N TRP A 60 -7.05 4.86 10.36
CA TRP A 60 -6.48 4.44 9.07
C TRP A 60 -6.44 2.93 8.92
N ILE A 61 -6.27 2.18 10.02
CA ILE A 61 -6.31 0.73 10.02
C ILE A 61 -7.71 0.25 9.62
N VAL A 62 -8.76 0.89 10.15
CA VAL A 62 -10.14 0.57 9.78
C VAL A 62 -10.37 0.88 8.31
N LYS A 63 -9.99 2.09 7.87
CA LYS A 63 -10.14 2.51 6.48
C LYS A 63 -9.44 1.56 5.50
N VAL A 64 -8.16 1.25 5.74
CA VAL A 64 -7.38 0.41 4.81
C VAL A 64 -7.92 -1.03 4.74
N LYS A 65 -8.50 -1.54 5.84
CA LYS A 65 -9.18 -2.85 5.84
C LYS A 65 -10.46 -2.85 5.02
N ASP A 66 -11.20 -1.75 5.02
CA ASP A 66 -12.39 -1.60 4.18
C ASP A 66 -11.99 -1.48 2.71
N ASP A 67 -10.95 -0.70 2.41
CA ASP A 67 -10.38 -0.59 1.06
C ASP A 67 -9.82 -1.94 0.56
N GLN A 68 -9.18 -2.73 1.45
CA GLN A 68 -8.70 -4.08 1.14
C GLN A 68 -9.83 -4.99 0.67
N LYS A 69 -10.96 -4.99 1.40
CA LYS A 69 -12.14 -5.77 1.03
C LYS A 69 -12.75 -5.29 -0.28
N LEU A 70 -12.88 -3.97 -0.44
CA LEU A 70 -13.46 -3.37 -1.64
C LEU A 70 -12.65 -3.72 -2.90
N GLN A 71 -11.32 -3.69 -2.81
CA GLN A 71 -10.42 -3.99 -3.93
C GLN A 71 -10.08 -5.49 -4.07
N GLN A 72 -10.59 -6.34 -3.18
CA GLN A 72 -10.29 -7.77 -3.13
C GLN A 72 -8.77 -8.02 -3.11
N ALA A 73 -8.08 -7.33 -2.20
CA ALA A 73 -6.65 -7.45 -2.01
C ALA A 73 -6.32 -8.45 -0.89
N ASP A 74 -5.27 -9.23 -1.08
CA ASP A 74 -4.81 -10.21 -0.10
C ASP A 74 -4.13 -9.52 1.09
N ILE A 75 -3.42 -8.42 0.81
CA ILE A 75 -2.66 -7.66 1.82
C ILE A 75 -2.94 -6.16 1.65
N ALA A 76 -3.01 -5.45 2.78
CA ALA A 76 -3.03 -4.01 2.84
C ALA A 76 -1.82 -3.48 3.64
N VAL A 77 -1.16 -2.46 3.10
CA VAL A 77 0.03 -1.84 3.69
C VAL A 77 -0.24 -0.36 3.91
N ILE A 78 0.05 0.14 5.11
CA ILE A 78 0.07 1.59 5.37
C ILE A 78 1.53 2.02 5.41
N VAL A 79 1.90 2.96 4.54
CA VAL A 79 3.23 3.56 4.48
C VAL A 79 3.19 4.88 5.25
N THR A 80 3.86 4.94 6.40
CA THR A 80 3.84 6.09 7.30
C THR A 80 5.24 6.55 7.65
N GLU A 81 5.45 7.86 7.77
CA GLU A 81 6.69 8.44 8.31
C GLU A 81 6.76 8.30 9.85
N THR A 82 5.61 8.30 10.54
CA THR A 82 5.53 8.14 12.00
C THR A 82 4.75 6.88 12.35
N MET A 83 5.40 5.97 13.09
CA MET A 83 4.81 4.72 13.56
C MET A 83 3.75 4.95 14.67
N PRO A 84 2.86 3.97 14.93
CA PRO A 84 1.96 4.02 16.08
C PRO A 84 2.71 4.20 17.40
N ARG A 85 2.17 4.95 18.36
CA ARG A 85 2.82 5.18 19.66
C ARG A 85 3.02 3.89 20.48
N THR A 86 2.20 2.88 20.22
CA THR A 86 2.30 1.55 20.85
C THR A 86 3.35 0.66 20.18
N TRP A 87 3.90 1.09 19.04
CA TRP A 87 5.03 0.43 18.42
C TRP A 87 6.28 0.74 19.23
N THR A 88 6.75 -0.27 19.94
CA THR A 88 8.08 -0.26 20.55
C THR A 88 8.94 -1.13 19.64
N ASP A 89 10.10 -0.63 19.24
CA ASP A 89 11.14 -1.46 18.64
C ASP A 89 11.39 -2.62 19.60
N SER A 90 10.85 -3.79 19.29
CA SER A 90 11.23 -5.02 19.96
C SER A 90 12.52 -5.48 19.31
N ASP A 91 13.64 -5.03 19.88
CA ASP A 91 14.93 -5.72 19.79
C ASP A 91 14.86 -7.07 20.53
#